data_AF-O45741-F1
#
_entry.id   AF-O45741-F1
#
_cell.length_a   1.000
_cell.length_b   1.000
_cell.length_c   1.000
_cell.angle_alpha   90.00
_cell.angle_beta   90.00
_cell.angle_gamma   90.00
#
_symmetry.space_group_name_H-M   'P 1'
#
loop_
_entity.id
_entity.type
_entity.pdbx_description
1 polymer ?
#
loop_
_entity_poly.entity_id
_entity_poly.type
_entity_poly.pdbx_seq_one_letter_code
_entity_poly.pdbx_strand_id
1 'polypeptide(L)'
;MREEPTLLNLPNEVLLKVIRNLPRHDIFFGVAHVNNRFRGLVQKNLKTIRLFEAHCHVNIVDNRPLSKYREDGTDPIITYSFTLFDTRGPEFTQKRRLCLRGNDVRYKELHVSHFSDSTMQAQFERVGTRHDVSVSPITTRTLLAYMNLQAIRFQVRKQCKPESQRIEDNFFADCLTFFDKVCGRVEIKSLLLCSKTILFPWQLAPKSLIKLSELQGLQNLILENMTTFDPFSSFLKLPTKNLASLQFRLDPRHRMDIDQMTMAPVNGSLLKILSSSAVYRLDFSAYTEVSQIVSAIDAVDMCFFIEKWHYSPKPWIIKGISFNSTVTIDEFRIAVYKTLPPNFAIPVPYCRFQTSHRTSMGIVLELACYANGTATQWIIRTGYINSC
;
A
#
# COMPACT_ATOMS: atom_id res chain seq x y z
N MET A 1 -39.67 20.85 40.32
CA MET A 1 -38.99 19.84 39.48
C MET A 1 -38.08 20.59 38.52
N ARG A 2 -36.76 20.35 38.53
CA ARG A 2 -35.89 20.88 37.47
C ARG A 2 -36.14 20.01 36.24
N GLU A 3 -36.78 20.55 35.22
CA GLU A 3 -36.86 19.89 33.92
C GLU A 3 -35.44 19.61 33.44
N GLU A 4 -35.10 18.33 33.25
CA GLU A 4 -33.85 17.98 32.60
C GLU A 4 -33.86 18.60 31.19
N PRO A 5 -32.81 19.33 30.79
CA PRO A 5 -32.74 19.85 29.45
C PRO A 5 -32.79 18.66 28.50
N THR A 6 -33.86 18.57 27.71
CA THR A 6 -33.94 17.59 26.61
C THR A 6 -32.67 17.73 25.78
N LEU A 7 -32.02 16.61 25.41
CA LEU A 7 -30.80 16.62 24.58
C LEU A 7 -30.97 17.52 23.33
N LEU A 8 -32.20 17.68 22.86
CA LEU A 8 -32.61 18.56 21.77
C LEU A 8 -32.41 20.06 22.03
N ASN A 9 -32.22 20.50 23.27
CA ASN A 9 -32.02 21.90 23.65
C ASN A 9 -30.54 22.27 23.84
N LEU A 10 -29.64 21.28 23.87
CA LEU A 10 -28.20 21.54 24.02
C LEU A 10 -27.64 22.28 22.78
N PRO A 11 -26.64 23.17 22.95
CA PRO A 11 -25.94 23.79 21.84
C PRO A 11 -25.25 22.76 20.93
N ASN A 12 -25.13 23.07 19.63
CA ASN A 12 -24.52 22.18 18.63
C ASN A 12 -23.08 21.76 19.01
N GLU A 13 -22.32 22.65 19.63
CA GLU A 13 -20.95 22.41 20.07
C GLU A 13 -20.87 21.34 21.17
N VAL A 14 -21.80 21.39 22.13
CA VAL A 14 -21.90 20.41 23.22
C VAL A 14 -22.34 19.06 22.68
N LEU A 15 -23.37 19.05 21.82
CA LEU A 15 -23.83 17.83 21.16
C LEU A 15 -22.72 17.18 20.34
N LEU A 16 -21.95 17.97 19.58
CA LEU A 16 -20.85 17.43 18.78
C LEU A 16 -19.74 16.82 19.65
N LYS A 17 -19.42 17.42 20.80
CA LYS A 17 -18.49 16.83 21.78
C LYS A 17 -19.01 15.47 22.30
N VAL A 18 -20.30 15.36 22.60
CA VAL A 18 -20.92 14.08 23.01
C VAL A 18 -20.81 13.05 21.87
N ILE A 19 -21.22 13.42 20.66
CA ILE A 19 -21.23 12.53 19.49
C ILE A 19 -19.82 12.00 19.17
N ARG A 20 -18.78 12.84 19.26
CA ARG A 20 -17.38 12.44 18.99
C ARG A 20 -16.86 11.36 19.95
N ASN A 21 -17.43 11.27 21.15
CA ASN A 21 -17.04 10.29 22.16
C ASN A 21 -17.81 8.97 22.04
N LEU A 22 -18.90 8.94 21.28
CA LEU A 22 -19.69 7.73 21.09
C LEU A 22 -18.95 6.68 20.23
N PRO A 23 -19.23 5.39 20.45
CA PRO A 23 -18.86 4.33 19.52
C PRO A 23 -19.43 4.55 18.11
N ARG A 24 -18.71 4.06 17.10
CA ARG A 24 -19.10 4.15 15.67
C ARG A 24 -20.50 3.60 15.39
N HIS A 25 -20.84 2.48 16.02
CA HIS A 25 -22.15 1.85 15.94
C HIS A 25 -23.26 2.77 16.44
N ASP A 26 -23.06 3.43 17.58
CA ASP A 26 -24.07 4.29 18.20
C ASP A 26 -24.24 5.59 17.39
N ILE A 27 -23.16 6.08 16.77
CA ILE A 27 -23.24 7.22 15.85
C ILE A 27 -24.09 6.87 14.62
N PHE A 28 -23.81 5.74 13.99
CA PHE A 28 -24.50 5.32 12.76
C PHE A 28 -25.92 4.84 13.03
N PHE A 29 -26.11 3.78 13.83
CA PHE A 29 -27.42 3.17 14.08
C PHE A 29 -28.30 3.96 15.04
N GLY A 30 -27.70 4.79 15.90
CA GLY A 30 -28.42 5.63 16.86
C GLY A 30 -28.52 7.07 16.38
N VAL A 31 -27.51 7.89 16.69
CA VAL A 31 -27.53 9.36 16.56
C VAL A 31 -28.02 9.84 15.18
N ALA A 32 -27.52 9.24 14.10
CA ALA A 32 -27.87 9.64 12.74
C ALA A 32 -29.33 9.34 12.35
N HIS A 33 -30.01 8.47 13.08
CA HIS A 33 -31.40 8.08 12.83
C HIS A 33 -32.40 8.65 13.84
N VAL A 34 -31.96 9.25 14.95
CA VAL A 34 -32.84 9.84 15.96
C VAL A 34 -33.63 11.04 15.41
N ASN A 35 -32.96 12.03 14.84
CA ASN A 35 -33.63 13.21 14.27
C ASN A 35 -32.79 13.91 13.19
N ASN A 36 -33.41 14.85 12.46
CA ASN A 36 -32.78 15.57 11.36
C ASN A 36 -31.61 16.48 11.83
N ARG A 37 -31.70 17.09 13.01
CA ARG A 37 -30.64 17.96 13.56
C ARG A 37 -29.37 17.16 13.83
N PHE A 38 -29.49 16.01 14.48
CA PHE A 38 -28.39 15.13 14.83
C PHE A 38 -27.77 14.52 13.57
N ARG A 39 -28.60 14.06 12.62
CA ARG A 39 -28.13 13.63 11.29
C ARG A 39 -27.34 14.72 10.60
N GLY A 40 -27.86 15.95 10.55
CA GLY A 40 -27.18 17.10 9.96
C GLY A 40 -25.86 17.45 10.67
N LEU A 41 -25.80 17.35 12.00
CA LEU A 41 -24.57 17.54 12.77
C LEU A 41 -23.51 16.50 12.43
N VAL A 42 -23.90 15.22 12.38
CA VAL A 42 -23.02 14.11 12.02
C VAL A 42 -22.49 14.27 10.59
N GLN A 43 -23.38 14.50 9.62
CA GLN A 43 -23.02 14.66 8.21
C GLN A 43 -22.08 15.85 7.96
N LYS A 44 -22.30 16.99 8.64
CA LYS A 44 -21.40 18.16 8.53
C LYS A 44 -20.04 17.95 9.19
N ASN A 45 -19.88 16.93 10.03
CA ASN A 45 -18.68 16.72 10.86
C ASN A 45 -18.02 15.35 10.68
N LEU A 46 -18.29 14.64 9.57
CA LEU A 46 -17.76 13.29 9.26
C LEU A 46 -16.22 13.19 9.44
N LYS A 47 -15.49 14.27 9.15
CA LYS A 47 -14.02 14.33 9.31
C LYS A 47 -13.55 14.21 10.78
N THR A 48 -14.39 14.56 11.75
CA THR A 48 -14.01 14.64 13.17
C THR A 48 -14.65 13.60 14.07
N ILE A 49 -15.68 12.91 13.58
CA ILE A 49 -16.36 11.85 14.32
C ILE A 49 -15.70 10.49 14.05
N ARG A 50 -16.01 9.49 14.87
CA ARG A 50 -15.51 8.12 14.68
C ARG A 50 -16.33 7.43 13.59
N LEU A 51 -15.69 7.05 12.49
CA LEU A 51 -16.28 6.35 11.33
C LEU A 51 -15.84 4.89 11.31
N PHE A 52 -16.58 4.01 10.63
CA PHE A 52 -16.16 2.61 10.48
C PHE A 52 -14.90 2.50 9.65
N GLU A 53 -13.89 1.78 10.15
CA GLU A 53 -12.70 1.51 9.36
C GLU A 53 -13.05 0.51 8.27
N ALA A 54 -12.70 0.85 7.04
CA ALA A 54 -13.01 0.05 5.86
C ALA A 54 -11.76 -0.24 5.04
N HIS A 55 -11.76 -1.38 4.37
CA HIS A 55 -10.84 -1.67 3.26
C HIS A 55 -11.66 -1.79 1.98
N CYS A 56 -11.04 -1.47 0.85
CA CYS A 56 -11.66 -1.62 -0.46
C CYS A 56 -10.81 -2.50 -1.37
N HIS A 57 -11.46 -3.42 -2.06
CA HIS A 57 -10.90 -4.13 -3.18
C HIS A 57 -11.49 -3.57 -4.48
N VAL A 58 -10.63 -3.02 -5.32
CA VAL A 58 -10.96 -2.50 -6.65
C VAL A 58 -10.50 -3.51 -7.69
N ASN A 59 -11.46 -4.06 -8.43
CA ASN A 59 -11.18 -4.92 -9.57
C ASN A 59 -11.49 -4.14 -10.85
N ILE A 60 -10.50 -4.01 -11.73
CA ILE A 60 -10.60 -3.30 -12.99
C ILE A 60 -10.38 -4.31 -14.11
N VAL A 61 -11.35 -4.43 -15.00
CA VAL A 61 -11.26 -5.25 -16.20
C VAL A 61 -11.31 -4.32 -17.41
N ASP A 62 -10.16 -4.15 -18.06
CA ASP A 62 -10.04 -3.35 -19.28
C ASP A 62 -9.99 -4.28 -20.50
N ASN A 63 -11.12 -4.35 -21.20
CA ASN A 63 -11.30 -5.17 -22.41
C ASN A 63 -11.22 -4.33 -23.70
N ARG A 64 -10.79 -3.06 -23.63
CA ARG A 64 -10.84 -2.15 -24.78
C ARG A 64 -9.87 -2.59 -25.90
N PRO A 65 -10.34 -2.76 -27.15
CA PRO A 65 -9.47 -2.77 -28.31
C PRO A 65 -8.93 -1.36 -28.54
N LEU A 66 -7.61 -1.20 -28.72
CA LEU A 66 -6.93 0.09 -28.52
C LEU A 66 -7.07 1.11 -29.65
N SER A 67 -7.86 0.82 -30.67
CA SER A 67 -7.88 1.61 -31.90
C SER A 67 -8.91 2.74 -31.95
N LYS A 68 -9.66 3.04 -30.88
CA LYS A 68 -10.50 4.25 -30.74
C LYS A 68 -10.98 4.42 -29.30
N TYR A 69 -11.03 5.66 -28.79
CA TYR A 69 -12.06 5.99 -27.80
C TYR A 69 -13.39 5.74 -28.50
N ARG A 70 -14.11 4.69 -28.11
CA ARG A 70 -15.43 4.45 -28.66
C ARG A 70 -16.46 4.97 -27.67
N GLU A 71 -17.46 5.63 -28.22
CA GLU A 71 -18.72 5.99 -27.55
C GLU A 71 -19.63 4.76 -27.34
N ASP A 72 -19.13 3.52 -27.57
CA ASP A 72 -19.92 2.28 -27.62
C ASP A 72 -20.13 1.60 -26.27
N GLY A 73 -19.79 2.25 -25.15
CA GLY A 73 -19.99 1.71 -23.80
C GLY A 73 -18.99 0.63 -23.39
N THR A 74 -17.88 0.46 -24.11
CA THR A 74 -16.77 -0.45 -23.74
C THR A 74 -15.84 0.14 -22.67
N ASP A 75 -16.40 0.87 -21.71
CA ASP A 75 -15.63 1.39 -20.59
C ASP A 75 -15.05 0.25 -19.73
N PRO A 76 -13.89 0.47 -19.10
CA PRO A 76 -13.35 -0.50 -18.16
C PRO A 76 -14.40 -0.82 -17.09
N ILE A 77 -14.62 -2.09 -16.82
CA ILE A 77 -15.53 -2.52 -15.76
C ILE A 77 -14.77 -2.35 -14.44
N ILE A 78 -15.23 -1.40 -13.62
CA ILE A 78 -14.66 -1.16 -12.29
C ILE A 78 -15.67 -1.59 -11.23
N THR A 79 -15.24 -2.53 -10.39
CA THR A 79 -16.01 -3.02 -9.24
C THR A 79 -15.26 -2.71 -7.95
N TYR A 80 -15.98 -2.15 -6.99
CA TYR A 80 -15.47 -1.84 -5.65
C TYR A 80 -16.15 -2.76 -4.63
N SER A 81 -15.39 -3.55 -3.90
CA SER A 81 -15.88 -4.33 -2.75
C SER A 81 -15.38 -3.69 -1.46
N PHE A 82 -16.29 -3.18 -0.64
CA PHE A 82 -15.95 -2.56 0.64
C PHE A 82 -16.18 -3.55 1.78
N THR A 83 -15.16 -3.72 2.61
CA THR A 83 -15.16 -4.59 3.78
C THR A 83 -15.03 -3.73 5.03
N LEU A 84 -15.97 -3.85 5.99
CA LEU A 84 -15.93 -3.13 7.26
C LEU A 84 -15.23 -3.95 8.35
N PHE A 85 -14.47 -3.28 9.22
CA PHE A 85 -13.78 -3.91 10.34
C PHE A 85 -14.28 -3.37 11.67
N ASP A 86 -14.57 -4.28 12.59
CA ASP A 86 -14.69 -3.93 14.01
C ASP A 86 -13.29 -3.92 14.64
N THR A 87 -12.86 -2.75 15.10
CA THR A 87 -11.56 -2.55 15.73
C THR A 87 -11.48 -3.13 17.15
N ARG A 88 -12.58 -3.66 17.70
CA ARG A 88 -12.61 -4.23 19.06
C ARG A 88 -11.90 -5.60 19.16
N GLY A 89 -11.65 -6.27 18.05
CA GLY A 89 -10.99 -7.57 18.05
C GLY A 89 -9.45 -7.46 18.06
N PRO A 90 -8.73 -8.30 18.84
CA PRO A 90 -7.25 -8.38 18.80
C PRO A 90 -6.71 -8.74 17.42
N GLU A 91 -7.57 -9.31 16.57
CA GLU A 91 -7.28 -9.71 15.20
C GLU A 91 -7.20 -8.54 14.20
N PHE A 92 -7.45 -7.27 14.59
CA PHE A 92 -7.48 -6.13 13.65
C PHE A 92 -6.27 -6.08 12.70
N THR A 93 -5.05 -6.24 13.22
CA THR A 93 -3.82 -6.25 12.41
C THR A 93 -3.74 -7.47 11.49
N GLN A 94 -4.22 -8.62 11.94
CA GLN A 94 -4.24 -9.87 11.17
C GLN A 94 -5.30 -9.81 10.06
N LYS A 95 -6.50 -9.31 10.37
CA LYS A 95 -7.60 -9.07 9.41
C LYS A 95 -7.21 -8.06 8.34
N ARG A 96 -6.51 -6.99 8.71
CA ARG A 96 -5.93 -6.03 7.77
C ARG A 96 -4.96 -6.68 6.78
N ARG A 97 -4.17 -7.66 7.22
CA ARG A 97 -3.30 -8.44 6.33
C ARG A 97 -4.07 -9.45 5.48
N LEU A 98 -5.11 -10.09 6.04
CA LEU A 98 -5.91 -11.12 5.36
C LEU A 98 -6.79 -10.54 4.25
N CYS A 99 -7.40 -9.38 4.43
CA CYS A 99 -8.21 -8.75 3.38
C CYS A 99 -7.37 -8.31 2.18
N LEU A 100 -6.09 -7.94 2.39
CA LEU A 100 -5.15 -7.72 1.29
C LEU A 100 -4.82 -9.01 0.52
N ARG A 101 -5.01 -10.19 1.14
CA ARG A 101 -4.81 -11.50 0.51
C ARG A 101 -6.08 -12.08 -0.14
N GLY A 102 -7.27 -11.54 0.15
CA GLY A 102 -8.53 -11.89 -0.52
C GLY A 102 -9.20 -13.19 -0.07
N ASN A 103 -8.96 -13.67 1.16
CA ASN A 103 -9.38 -15.01 1.61
C ASN A 103 -10.35 -15.04 2.82
N ASP A 104 -10.95 -13.92 3.25
CA ASP A 104 -11.78 -13.93 4.47
C ASP A 104 -13.27 -13.71 4.18
N VAL A 105 -14.00 -14.82 4.07
CA VAL A 105 -15.43 -14.94 3.72
C VAL A 105 -16.38 -14.49 4.86
N ARG A 106 -15.84 -13.99 5.98
CA ARG A 106 -16.65 -13.66 7.17
C ARG A 106 -17.16 -12.22 7.20
N TYR A 107 -16.75 -11.37 6.27
CA TYR A 107 -17.16 -9.97 6.27
C TYR A 107 -18.32 -9.73 5.34
N LYS A 108 -19.20 -8.83 5.76
CA LYS A 108 -20.26 -8.32 4.89
C LYS A 108 -19.63 -7.38 3.88
N GLU A 109 -19.61 -7.75 2.61
CA GLU A 109 -19.07 -6.92 1.53
C GLU A 109 -20.18 -6.09 0.88
N LEU A 110 -19.92 -4.80 0.72
CA LEU A 110 -20.72 -3.93 -0.13
C LEU A 110 -20.03 -3.86 -1.50
N HIS A 111 -20.61 -4.50 -2.49
CA HIS A 111 -20.18 -4.40 -3.88
C HIS A 111 -20.82 -3.19 -4.52
N VAL A 112 -20.03 -2.36 -5.18
CA VAL A 112 -20.48 -1.20 -5.93
C VAL A 112 -19.86 -1.29 -7.32
N SER A 113 -20.69 -1.30 -8.35
CA SER A 113 -20.24 -1.04 -9.72
C SER A 113 -20.47 0.43 -10.03
N HIS A 114 -19.44 1.06 -10.59
CA HIS A 114 -19.54 2.42 -11.10
C HIS A 114 -19.35 2.36 -12.60
N PHE A 115 -20.39 2.75 -13.33
CA PHE A 115 -20.30 3.06 -14.74
C PHE A 115 -20.07 4.57 -14.88
N SER A 116 -19.29 4.97 -15.88
CA SER A 116 -19.04 6.38 -16.24
C SER A 116 -20.34 7.18 -16.42
N ASP A 117 -21.45 6.50 -16.73
CA ASP A 117 -22.79 7.02 -16.97
C ASP A 117 -23.60 7.35 -15.70
N SER A 118 -22.96 7.43 -14.53
CA SER A 118 -23.55 7.85 -13.25
C SER A 118 -24.55 6.89 -12.60
N THR A 119 -24.76 5.70 -13.16
CA THR A 119 -25.59 4.66 -12.53
C THR A 119 -24.76 3.83 -11.54
N MET A 120 -24.89 4.13 -10.24
CA MET A 120 -24.29 3.32 -9.17
C MET A 120 -25.21 2.14 -8.87
N GLN A 121 -24.79 0.93 -9.19
CA GLN A 121 -25.45 -0.28 -8.69
C GLN A 121 -24.67 -0.80 -7.49
N ALA A 122 -25.41 -1.26 -6.48
CA ALA A 122 -24.79 -1.79 -5.28
C ALA A 122 -25.51 -3.04 -4.80
N GLN A 123 -24.73 -3.97 -4.28
CA GLN A 123 -25.17 -5.26 -3.79
C GLN A 123 -24.49 -5.54 -2.45
N PHE A 124 -25.24 -6.15 -1.54
CA PHE A 124 -24.72 -6.55 -0.25
C PHE A 124 -24.67 -8.08 -0.17
N GLU A 125 -23.46 -8.62 0.00
CA GLU A 125 -23.29 -10.06 0.19
C GLU A 125 -23.70 -10.41 1.62
N ARG A 126 -24.71 -11.28 1.76
CA ARG A 126 -25.24 -11.70 3.05
C ARG A 126 -24.67 -13.07 3.42
N VAL A 127 -23.91 -13.13 4.51
CA VAL A 127 -23.35 -14.36 5.07
C VAL A 127 -24.43 -15.45 5.19
N GLY A 128 -24.20 -16.58 4.52
CA GLY A 128 -25.05 -17.77 4.59
C GLY A 128 -26.20 -17.83 3.58
N THR A 129 -26.42 -16.79 2.77
CA THR A 129 -27.44 -16.81 1.70
C THR A 129 -26.78 -16.47 0.37
N ARG A 130 -26.90 -17.34 -0.64
CA ARG A 130 -26.34 -17.15 -2.00
C ARG A 130 -27.02 -16.02 -2.81
N HIS A 131 -27.73 -15.12 -2.15
CA HIS A 131 -28.49 -14.06 -2.80
C HIS A 131 -27.98 -12.72 -2.31
N ASP A 132 -27.38 -11.97 -3.24
CA ASP A 132 -27.01 -10.58 -3.04
C ASP A 132 -28.26 -9.71 -2.94
N VAL A 133 -28.30 -8.83 -1.95
CA VAL A 133 -29.41 -7.89 -1.79
C VAL A 133 -29.04 -6.60 -2.51
N SER A 134 -29.84 -6.22 -3.51
CA SER A 134 -29.66 -4.92 -4.19
C SER A 134 -29.92 -3.77 -3.21
N VAL A 135 -29.01 -2.80 -3.20
CA VAL A 135 -29.05 -1.63 -2.31
C VAL A 135 -29.31 -0.38 -3.15
N SER A 136 -30.27 0.45 -2.73
CA SER A 136 -30.58 1.69 -3.45
C SER A 136 -29.37 2.65 -3.44
N PRO A 137 -29.17 3.47 -4.49
CA PRO A 137 -28.04 4.39 -4.56
C PRO A 137 -27.95 5.35 -3.37
N ILE A 138 -29.09 5.79 -2.81
CA ILE A 138 -29.17 6.66 -1.63
C ILE A 138 -28.61 5.94 -0.40
N THR A 139 -29.02 4.68 -0.19
CA THR A 139 -28.53 3.86 0.92
C THR A 139 -27.04 3.58 0.77
N THR A 140 -26.57 3.26 -0.45
CA THR A 140 -25.15 3.05 -0.74
C THR A 140 -24.31 4.28 -0.42
N ARG A 141 -24.71 5.46 -0.91
CA ARG A 141 -24.03 6.73 -0.58
C ARG A 141 -24.02 6.99 0.92
N THR A 142 -25.12 6.69 1.60
CA THR A 142 -25.19 6.82 3.07
C THR A 142 -24.20 5.88 3.75
N LEU A 143 -24.14 4.60 3.36
CA LEU A 143 -23.19 3.65 3.94
C LEU A 143 -21.74 4.07 3.73
N LEU A 144 -21.38 4.45 2.51
CA LEU A 144 -20.02 4.89 2.15
C LEU A 144 -19.62 6.16 2.92
N ALA A 145 -20.54 7.10 3.11
CA ALA A 145 -20.29 8.34 3.87
C ALA A 145 -19.89 8.10 5.33
N TYR A 146 -20.18 6.93 5.91
CA TYR A 146 -19.79 6.57 7.28
C TYR A 146 -18.54 5.69 7.35
N MET A 147 -17.82 5.54 6.25
CA MET A 147 -16.56 4.80 6.18
C MET A 147 -15.35 5.74 6.27
N ASN A 148 -14.31 5.28 6.97
CA ASN A 148 -12.94 5.73 6.85
C ASN A 148 -12.13 4.67 6.11
N LEU A 149 -11.77 4.94 4.86
CA LEU A 149 -11.05 4.00 4.01
C LEU A 149 -9.56 4.01 4.38
N GLN A 150 -9.07 2.89 4.96
CA GLN A 150 -7.69 2.78 5.46
C GLN A 150 -6.76 1.93 4.59
N ALA A 151 -7.31 1.00 3.81
CA ALA A 151 -6.52 0.17 2.91
C ALA A 151 -7.24 -0.09 1.60
N ILE A 152 -6.47 -0.14 0.51
CA ILE A 152 -7.01 -0.38 -0.81
C ILE A 152 -6.15 -1.42 -1.53
N ARG A 153 -6.82 -2.36 -2.19
CA ARG A 153 -6.23 -3.31 -3.13
C ARG A 153 -6.75 -3.00 -4.52
N PHE A 154 -5.87 -2.70 -5.47
CA PHE A 154 -6.21 -2.63 -6.88
C PHE A 154 -5.74 -3.90 -7.57
N GLN A 155 -6.64 -4.53 -8.31
CA GLN A 155 -6.36 -5.62 -9.22
C GLN A 155 -6.79 -5.21 -10.63
N VAL A 156 -5.84 -5.12 -11.54
CA VAL A 156 -6.10 -4.72 -12.92
C VAL A 156 -5.83 -5.89 -13.85
N ARG A 157 -6.84 -6.26 -14.63
CA ARG A 157 -6.70 -7.19 -15.75
C ARG A 157 -6.83 -6.42 -17.04
N LYS A 158 -5.71 -6.28 -17.75
CA LYS A 158 -5.69 -5.76 -19.13
C LYS A 158 -5.76 -6.92 -20.11
N GLN A 159 -6.73 -6.89 -21.02
CA GLN A 159 -6.76 -7.80 -22.16
C GLN A 159 -6.18 -7.08 -23.38
N CYS A 160 -4.86 -6.97 -23.45
CA CYS A 160 -4.17 -6.33 -24.57
C CYS A 160 -3.62 -7.38 -25.55
N LYS A 161 -3.62 -7.05 -26.84
CA LYS A 161 -2.82 -7.76 -27.84
C LYS A 161 -1.36 -7.26 -27.76
N PRO A 162 -0.35 -8.02 -28.21
CA PRO A 162 1.07 -7.58 -28.16
C PRO A 162 1.34 -6.21 -28.81
N GLU A 163 0.57 -5.86 -29.85
CA GLU A 163 0.74 -4.66 -30.69
C GLU A 163 0.12 -3.37 -30.08
N SER A 164 -0.25 -3.42 -28.81
CA SER A 164 -1.12 -2.42 -28.17
C SER A 164 -0.33 -1.26 -27.56
N GLN A 165 -0.50 -0.05 -28.10
CA GLN A 165 0.22 1.15 -27.63
C GLN A 165 -0.24 1.73 -26.27
N ARG A 166 -1.43 1.39 -25.73
CA ARG A 166 -1.82 1.91 -24.40
C ARG A 166 -1.37 0.97 -23.29
N ILE A 167 -0.21 1.29 -22.73
CA ILE A 167 0.34 0.57 -21.59
C ILE A 167 0.00 1.30 -20.28
N GLU A 168 -0.10 2.63 -20.33
CA GLU A 168 -0.36 3.49 -19.16
C GLU A 168 -1.83 3.95 -19.05
N ASP A 169 -2.36 4.06 -17.82
CA ASP A 169 -3.70 4.61 -17.54
C ASP A 169 -3.82 5.35 -16.19
N ASN A 170 -4.91 6.12 -16.05
CA ASN A 170 -5.19 6.94 -14.87
C ASN A 170 -6.22 6.30 -13.89
N PHE A 171 -6.50 4.99 -14.01
CA PHE A 171 -7.57 4.36 -13.25
C PHE A 171 -7.40 4.49 -11.74
N PHE A 172 -6.17 4.44 -11.25
CA PHE A 172 -5.87 4.65 -9.83
C PHE A 172 -6.30 6.04 -9.36
N ALA A 173 -5.91 7.11 -10.06
CA ALA A 173 -6.32 8.47 -9.72
C ALA A 173 -7.84 8.67 -9.80
N ASP A 174 -8.48 8.08 -10.80
CA ASP A 174 -9.93 8.21 -11.00
C ASP A 174 -10.72 7.48 -9.90
N CYS A 175 -10.28 6.29 -9.50
CA CYS A 175 -10.87 5.57 -8.36
C CYS A 175 -10.66 6.30 -7.03
N LEU A 176 -9.48 6.90 -6.79
CA LEU A 176 -9.26 7.71 -5.60
C LEU A 176 -10.17 8.94 -5.57
N THR A 177 -10.38 9.58 -6.72
CA THR A 177 -11.32 10.71 -6.85
C THR A 177 -12.76 10.27 -6.55
N PHE A 178 -13.14 9.05 -6.96
CA PHE A 178 -14.43 8.46 -6.59
C PHE A 178 -14.54 8.27 -5.07
N PHE A 179 -13.52 7.68 -4.41
CA PHE A 179 -13.53 7.52 -2.96
C PHE A 179 -13.61 8.84 -2.21
N ASP A 180 -12.86 9.86 -2.63
CA ASP A 180 -12.90 11.20 -2.05
C ASP A 180 -14.31 11.83 -2.11
N LYS A 181 -15.13 11.45 -3.11
CA LYS A 181 -16.51 11.93 -3.28
C LYS A 181 -17.54 11.17 -2.44
N VAL A 182 -17.34 9.86 -2.22
CA VAL A 182 -18.38 8.98 -1.63
C VAL A 182 -18.09 8.55 -0.20
N CYS A 183 -16.82 8.44 0.17
CA CYS A 183 -16.42 8.04 1.52
C CYS A 183 -16.40 9.23 2.46
N GLY A 184 -16.75 9.02 3.73
CA GLY A 184 -16.68 10.09 4.75
C GLY A 184 -15.24 10.55 5.00
N ARG A 185 -14.29 9.63 4.83
CA ARG A 185 -12.86 9.89 4.95
C ARG A 185 -12.02 8.86 4.19
N VAL A 186 -10.89 9.32 3.64
CA VAL A 186 -9.93 8.50 2.91
C VAL A 186 -8.53 8.72 3.54
N GLU A 187 -8.12 7.82 4.44
CA GLU A 187 -6.83 7.86 5.15
C GLU A 187 -6.03 6.58 4.82
N ILE A 188 -5.56 6.48 3.58
CA ILE A 188 -4.92 5.26 3.07
C ILE A 188 -3.57 5.03 3.77
N LYS A 189 -3.49 3.97 4.58
CA LYS A 189 -2.29 3.50 5.27
C LYS A 189 -1.66 2.28 4.60
N SER A 190 -2.42 1.54 3.80
CA SER A 190 -1.94 0.36 3.06
C SER A 190 -2.48 0.37 1.64
N LEU A 191 -1.60 0.21 0.67
CA LEU A 191 -1.95 0.15 -0.74
C LEU A 191 -1.29 -1.07 -1.40
N LEU A 192 -2.08 -1.83 -2.14
CA LEU A 192 -1.60 -2.89 -3.03
C LEU A 192 -2.03 -2.56 -4.46
N LEU A 193 -1.08 -2.48 -5.38
CA LEU A 193 -1.33 -2.35 -6.82
C LEU A 193 -0.88 -3.65 -7.49
N CYS A 194 -1.80 -4.33 -8.17
CA CYS A 194 -1.55 -5.64 -8.77
C CYS A 194 -1.97 -5.67 -10.24
N SER A 195 -1.05 -6.11 -11.10
CA SER A 195 -1.40 -6.56 -12.45
C SER A 195 -1.76 -8.05 -12.43
N LYS A 196 -2.91 -8.43 -12.98
CA LYS A 196 -3.27 -9.83 -13.21
C LYS A 196 -2.58 -10.44 -14.43
N THR A 197 -1.84 -9.64 -15.21
CA THR A 197 -1.17 -10.06 -16.42
C THR A 197 0.28 -9.60 -16.37
N ILE A 198 1.22 -10.55 -16.33
CA ILE A 198 2.66 -10.24 -16.21
C ILE A 198 3.26 -9.70 -17.51
N LEU A 199 2.85 -10.26 -18.66
CA LEU A 199 3.36 -9.88 -19.98
C LEU A 199 2.94 -8.46 -20.39
N PHE A 200 1.86 -7.96 -19.78
CA PHE A 200 1.32 -6.62 -19.96
C PHE A 200 1.09 -6.00 -18.59
N PRO A 201 2.19 -5.67 -17.86
CA PRO A 201 2.07 -5.16 -16.51
C PRO A 201 1.30 -3.84 -16.54
N TRP A 202 0.41 -3.65 -15.57
CA TRP A 202 -0.26 -2.38 -15.40
C TRP A 202 0.76 -1.26 -15.15
N GLN A 203 0.73 -0.24 -16.01
CA GLN A 203 1.53 0.97 -15.82
C GLN A 203 0.63 2.15 -15.44
N LEU A 204 1.07 2.89 -14.42
CA LEU A 204 0.38 4.08 -13.96
C LEU A 204 0.77 5.28 -14.83
N ALA A 205 -0.21 5.94 -15.42
CA ALA A 205 -0.01 7.19 -16.14
C ALA A 205 0.28 8.36 -15.18
N PRO A 206 0.75 9.52 -15.68
CA PRO A 206 1.24 10.62 -14.85
C PRO A 206 0.30 11.09 -13.73
N LYS A 207 -1.02 11.20 -13.98
CA LYS A 207 -1.98 11.64 -12.94
C LYS A 207 -2.10 10.61 -11.82
N SER A 208 -2.04 9.32 -12.12
CA SER A 208 -1.97 8.25 -11.10
C SER A 208 -0.69 8.32 -10.27
N LEU A 209 0.47 8.57 -10.89
CA LEU A 209 1.74 8.71 -10.19
C LEU A 209 1.74 9.92 -9.25
N ILE A 210 1.25 11.07 -9.71
CA ILE A 210 1.09 12.27 -8.89
C ILE A 210 0.17 11.98 -7.69
N LYS A 211 -0.98 11.33 -7.93
CA LYS A 211 -1.91 10.98 -6.85
C LYS A 211 -1.29 10.01 -5.84
N LEU A 212 -0.40 9.11 -6.28
CA LEU A 212 0.34 8.21 -5.38
C LEU A 212 1.30 8.99 -4.49
N SER A 213 1.97 10.01 -5.02
CA SER A 213 2.85 10.92 -4.26
C SER A 213 2.12 11.74 -3.19
N GLU A 214 0.83 12.02 -3.38
CA GLU A 214 0.01 12.75 -2.41
C GLU A 214 -0.35 11.92 -1.17
N LEU A 215 -0.17 10.60 -1.20
CA LEU A 215 -0.51 9.71 -0.08
C LEU A 215 0.52 9.75 1.07
N GLN A 216 0.66 10.91 1.70
CA GLN A 216 1.65 11.16 2.78
C GLN A 216 1.46 10.26 4.02
N GLY A 217 0.26 9.72 4.23
CA GLY A 217 -0.06 8.79 5.32
C GLY A 217 0.26 7.32 5.02
N LEU A 218 0.74 7.00 3.82
CA LEU A 218 0.97 5.63 3.38
C LEU A 218 2.09 4.97 4.20
N GLN A 219 1.77 3.81 4.78
CA GLN A 219 2.71 3.03 5.60
C GLN A 219 3.19 1.77 4.88
N ASN A 220 2.37 1.19 4.01
CA ASN A 220 2.69 -0.04 3.30
C ASN A 220 2.29 0.11 1.83
N LEU A 221 3.25 -0.09 0.93
CA LEU A 221 3.03 -0.14 -0.51
C LEU A 221 3.50 -1.49 -1.05
N ILE A 222 2.61 -2.20 -1.72
CA ILE A 222 2.92 -3.45 -2.41
C ILE A 222 2.61 -3.27 -3.90
N LEU A 223 3.60 -3.53 -4.73
CA LEU A 223 3.52 -3.53 -6.19
C LEU A 223 3.71 -4.97 -6.66
N GLU A 224 2.64 -5.61 -7.12
CA GLU A 224 2.62 -7.03 -7.50
C GLU A 224 2.46 -7.16 -9.03
N ASN A 225 3.37 -7.89 -9.67
CA ASN A 225 3.44 -8.06 -11.13
C ASN A 225 3.53 -6.73 -11.93
N MET A 226 4.07 -5.68 -11.31
CA MET A 226 4.33 -4.39 -11.96
C MET A 226 5.84 -4.24 -12.23
N THR A 227 6.40 -5.17 -13.01
CA THR A 227 7.86 -5.30 -13.25
C THR A 227 8.50 -4.09 -13.93
N THR A 228 7.70 -3.26 -14.61
CA THR A 228 8.14 -2.05 -15.30
C THR A 228 7.88 -0.76 -14.51
N PHE A 229 7.41 -0.87 -13.26
CA PHE A 229 7.16 0.32 -12.44
C PHE A 229 8.47 1.04 -12.11
N ASP A 230 8.63 2.26 -12.61
CA ASP A 230 9.77 3.11 -12.30
C ASP A 230 9.52 3.98 -11.06
N PRO A 231 10.18 3.70 -9.91
CA PRO A 231 10.03 4.52 -8.71
C PRO A 231 10.71 5.91 -8.83
N PHE A 232 11.42 6.18 -9.92
CA PHE A 232 12.15 7.43 -10.18
C PHE A 232 11.53 8.30 -11.28
N SER A 233 10.33 7.94 -11.75
CA SER A 233 9.57 8.75 -12.71
C SER A 233 9.48 10.21 -12.25
N SER A 234 9.61 11.15 -13.18
CA SER A 234 9.48 12.59 -12.90
C SER A 234 8.12 12.98 -12.30
N PHE A 235 7.11 12.13 -12.46
CA PHE A 235 5.76 12.33 -11.92
C PHE A 235 5.56 11.70 -10.53
N LEU A 236 6.55 10.97 -10.02
CA LEU A 236 6.48 10.26 -8.76
C LEU A 236 7.54 10.76 -7.78
N LYS A 237 7.06 11.40 -6.72
CA LYS A 237 7.79 11.51 -5.45
C LYS A 237 7.26 10.43 -4.50
N LEU A 238 8.03 9.36 -4.30
CA LEU A 238 7.61 8.27 -3.42
C LEU A 238 7.29 8.81 -2.01
N PRO A 239 6.12 8.49 -1.40
CA PRO A 239 5.73 9.04 -0.10
C PRO A 239 6.49 8.32 1.02
N THR A 240 7.73 8.71 1.28
CA THR A 240 8.61 7.94 2.17
C THR A 240 8.50 8.27 3.65
N LYS A 241 7.88 9.40 4.01
CA LYS A 241 7.87 9.91 5.39
C LYS A 241 7.34 8.91 6.43
N ASN A 242 6.34 8.11 6.07
CA ASN A 242 5.70 7.12 6.94
C ASN A 242 5.83 5.69 6.41
N LEU A 243 6.55 5.49 5.29
CA LEU A 243 6.59 4.23 4.56
C LEU A 243 7.43 3.20 5.31
N ALA A 244 6.77 2.41 6.14
CA ALA A 244 7.38 1.33 6.90
C ALA A 244 7.59 0.08 6.04
N SER A 245 6.84 -0.11 4.96
CA SER A 245 7.05 -1.24 4.04
C SER A 245 6.85 -0.89 2.57
N LEU A 246 7.79 -1.33 1.73
CA LEU A 246 7.73 -1.23 0.28
C LEU A 246 8.13 -2.58 -0.33
N GLN A 247 7.22 -3.21 -1.06
CA GLN A 247 7.45 -4.54 -1.62
C GLN A 247 7.15 -4.57 -3.11
N PHE A 248 8.14 -4.97 -3.90
CA PHE A 248 7.96 -5.37 -5.29
C PHE A 248 7.93 -6.89 -5.35
N ARG A 249 6.80 -7.44 -5.80
CA ARG A 249 6.51 -8.88 -5.74
C ARG A 249 6.17 -9.43 -7.11
N LEU A 250 6.45 -10.72 -7.28
CA LEU A 250 5.96 -11.49 -8.40
C LEU A 250 5.07 -12.63 -7.90
N ASP A 251 3.88 -12.76 -8.47
CA ASP A 251 3.01 -13.89 -8.19
C ASP A 251 3.75 -15.19 -8.56
N PRO A 252 3.84 -16.18 -7.65
CA PRO A 252 4.52 -17.45 -7.91
C PRO A 252 4.08 -18.15 -9.19
N ARG A 253 2.82 -17.95 -9.62
CA ARG A 253 2.28 -18.54 -10.85
C ARG A 253 2.94 -18.04 -12.13
N HIS A 254 3.52 -16.84 -12.10
CA HIS A 254 4.19 -16.24 -13.26
C HIS A 254 5.70 -16.46 -13.28
N ARG A 255 6.25 -17.21 -12.32
CA ARG A 255 7.71 -17.46 -12.27
C ARG A 255 8.22 -18.20 -13.49
N MET A 256 7.40 -19.08 -14.05
CA MET A 256 7.76 -19.87 -15.24
C MET A 256 7.64 -19.08 -16.54
N ASP A 257 7.03 -17.88 -16.51
CA ASP A 257 6.93 -17.01 -17.68
C ASP A 257 8.23 -16.20 -17.92
N ILE A 258 9.22 -16.31 -17.03
CA ILE A 258 10.49 -15.56 -17.07
C ILE A 258 11.66 -16.54 -17.26
N ASP A 259 12.07 -16.72 -18.51
CA ASP A 259 13.18 -17.60 -18.87
C ASP A 259 14.55 -16.90 -18.82
N GLN A 260 14.59 -15.57 -18.89
CA GLN A 260 15.81 -14.78 -18.99
C GLN A 260 15.96 -13.80 -17.82
N MET A 261 17.22 -13.53 -17.46
CA MET A 261 17.54 -12.56 -16.43
C MET A 261 17.06 -11.16 -16.85
N THR A 262 16.26 -10.52 -16.00
CA THR A 262 15.64 -9.22 -16.27
C THR A 262 16.13 -8.21 -15.24
N MET A 263 16.60 -7.06 -15.71
CA MET A 263 16.91 -5.93 -14.83
C MET A 263 15.62 -5.21 -14.45
N ALA A 264 15.29 -5.21 -13.16
CA ALA A 264 14.23 -4.37 -12.61
C ALA A 264 14.66 -2.89 -12.57
N PRO A 265 13.73 -1.94 -12.71
CA PRO A 265 14.01 -0.50 -12.59
C PRO A 265 14.41 -0.07 -11.16
N VAL A 266 14.50 -0.99 -10.20
CA VAL A 266 14.98 -0.74 -8.85
C VAL A 266 16.51 -0.59 -8.87
N ASN A 267 17.01 0.61 -8.55
CA ASN A 267 18.45 0.91 -8.52
C ASN A 267 18.88 1.55 -7.18
N GLY A 268 20.17 1.83 -7.03
CA GLY A 268 20.78 2.43 -5.84
C GLY A 268 20.15 3.73 -5.34
N SER A 269 19.51 4.51 -6.21
CA SER A 269 18.81 5.73 -5.82
C SER A 269 17.67 5.45 -4.84
N LEU A 270 17.06 4.25 -4.90
CA LEU A 270 16.03 3.86 -3.94
C LEU A 270 16.63 3.65 -2.55
N LEU A 271 17.81 3.02 -2.43
CA LEU A 271 18.52 2.91 -1.15
C LEU A 271 18.85 4.29 -0.60
N LYS A 272 19.29 5.23 -1.45
CA LYS A 272 19.54 6.62 -1.06
C LYS A 272 18.28 7.31 -0.52
N ILE A 273 17.15 7.17 -1.21
CA ILE A 273 15.85 7.70 -0.79
C ILE A 273 15.41 7.08 0.56
N LEU A 274 15.50 5.75 0.67
CA LEU A 274 15.15 5.02 1.88
C LEU A 274 16.02 5.49 3.05
N SER A 275 17.35 5.56 2.87
CA SER A 275 18.34 6.00 3.86
C SER A 275 18.13 7.44 4.36
N SER A 276 17.54 8.30 3.53
CA SER A 276 17.22 9.68 3.93
C SER A 276 15.95 9.76 4.77
N SER A 277 15.08 8.75 4.71
CA SER A 277 13.71 8.85 5.25
C SER A 277 13.57 8.54 6.73
N ALA A 278 14.56 7.94 7.38
CA ALA A 278 14.55 7.83 8.85
C ALA A 278 13.58 6.77 9.45
N VAL A 279 12.73 6.10 8.65
CA VAL A 279 11.53 5.37 9.12
C VAL A 279 11.87 4.15 10.00
N TYR A 280 11.32 4.14 11.22
CA TYR A 280 11.47 3.03 12.17
C TYR A 280 10.77 1.76 11.68
N ARG A 281 11.48 0.62 11.76
CA ARG A 281 11.05 -0.73 11.32
C ARG A 281 10.79 -0.85 9.82
N LEU A 282 11.66 -0.24 9.01
CA LEU A 282 11.62 -0.33 7.55
C LEU A 282 11.72 -1.79 7.06
N ASP A 283 10.82 -2.17 6.15
CA ASP A 283 10.73 -3.48 5.49
C ASP A 283 10.62 -3.31 3.98
N PHE A 284 11.75 -3.42 3.29
CA PHE A 284 11.84 -3.33 1.85
C PHE A 284 12.14 -4.70 1.23
N SER A 285 11.43 -5.06 0.19
CA SER A 285 11.79 -6.21 -0.63
C SER A 285 11.57 -5.94 -2.12
N ALA A 286 12.49 -6.41 -2.95
CA ALA A 286 12.36 -6.35 -4.40
C ALA A 286 12.63 -7.71 -5.04
N TYR A 287 11.57 -8.35 -5.54
CA TYR A 287 11.58 -9.58 -6.33
C TYR A 287 12.41 -10.74 -5.75
N THR A 288 12.61 -10.77 -4.44
CA THR A 288 13.41 -11.79 -3.73
C THR A 288 12.93 -13.22 -3.97
N GLU A 289 11.69 -13.35 -4.41
CA GLU A 289 10.99 -14.58 -4.75
C GLU A 289 11.44 -15.20 -6.09
N VAL A 290 12.16 -14.44 -6.94
CA VAL A 290 12.51 -14.78 -8.33
C VAL A 290 13.93 -14.32 -8.65
N SER A 291 14.89 -15.25 -8.68
CA SER A 291 16.31 -14.96 -8.89
C SER A 291 16.65 -14.35 -10.25
N GLN A 292 15.81 -14.58 -11.27
CA GLN A 292 15.97 -14.03 -12.61
C GLN A 292 15.74 -12.51 -12.65
N ILE A 293 14.99 -11.94 -11.71
CA ILE A 293 14.76 -10.49 -11.65
C ILE A 293 15.76 -9.89 -10.66
N VAL A 294 16.68 -9.08 -11.17
CA VAL A 294 17.71 -8.41 -10.39
C VAL A 294 17.54 -6.90 -10.38
N SER A 295 17.87 -6.29 -9.25
CA SER A 295 17.97 -4.84 -9.13
C SER A 295 19.29 -4.33 -9.70
N ALA A 296 19.29 -3.11 -10.23
CA ALA A 296 20.48 -2.35 -10.60
C ALA A 296 21.07 -1.62 -9.37
N ILE A 297 21.18 -2.34 -8.25
CA ILE A 297 21.85 -1.87 -7.03
C ILE A 297 23.26 -2.45 -7.05
N ASP A 298 24.26 -1.58 -7.12
CA ASP A 298 25.66 -1.98 -7.14
C ASP A 298 26.29 -2.00 -5.73
N ALA A 299 27.55 -2.41 -5.64
CA ALA A 299 28.28 -2.45 -4.38
C ALA A 299 28.54 -1.07 -3.75
N VAL A 300 28.68 -0.02 -4.57
CA VAL A 300 28.92 1.35 -4.12
C VAL A 300 27.65 1.93 -3.51
N ASP A 301 26.49 1.65 -4.10
CA ASP A 301 25.17 2.01 -3.57
C ASP A 301 24.96 1.42 -2.16
N MET A 302 25.32 0.15 -1.98
CA MET A 302 25.27 -0.52 -0.68
C MET A 302 26.22 0.15 0.32
N CYS A 303 27.46 0.47 -0.08
CA CYS A 303 28.41 1.16 0.79
C CYS A 303 27.90 2.54 1.22
N PHE A 304 27.31 3.31 0.30
CA PHE A 304 26.70 4.59 0.61
C PHE A 304 25.55 4.45 1.62
N PHE A 305 24.71 3.42 1.46
CA PHE A 305 23.64 3.12 2.43
C PHE A 305 24.21 2.84 3.83
N ILE A 306 25.26 2.02 3.92
CA ILE A 306 25.95 1.69 5.18
C ILE A 306 26.48 2.95 5.85
N GLU A 307 27.19 3.80 5.11
CA GLU A 307 27.75 5.06 5.61
C GLU A 307 26.64 5.97 6.16
N LYS A 308 25.55 6.15 5.39
CA LYS A 308 24.41 6.98 5.82
C LYS A 308 23.73 6.45 7.07
N TRP A 309 23.57 5.13 7.19
CA TRP A 309 23.02 4.51 8.39
C TRP A 309 23.95 4.71 9.60
N HIS A 310 25.25 4.45 9.42
CA HIS A 310 26.26 4.54 10.48
C HIS A 310 26.32 5.94 11.11
N TYR A 311 26.23 6.97 10.27
CA TYR A 311 26.28 8.38 10.68
C TYR A 311 24.91 9.01 10.91
N SER A 312 23.82 8.22 10.90
CA SER A 312 22.49 8.77 11.14
C SER A 312 22.39 9.33 12.58
N PRO A 313 21.57 10.38 12.82
CA PRO A 313 21.47 10.98 14.16
C PRO A 313 21.02 9.99 15.24
N LYS A 314 20.23 8.99 14.87
CA LYS A 314 19.70 7.95 15.76
C LYS A 314 19.65 6.63 15.02
N PRO A 315 19.99 5.51 15.68
CA PRO A 315 19.82 4.19 15.09
C PRO A 315 18.34 3.90 14.87
N TRP A 316 17.91 3.95 13.61
CA TRP A 316 16.66 3.39 13.16
C TRP A 316 16.76 1.90 12.91
N ILE A 317 15.68 1.20 13.24
CA ILE A 317 15.58 -0.25 13.08
C ILE A 317 15.13 -0.58 11.66
N ILE A 318 15.90 -1.42 10.98
CA ILE A 318 15.58 -2.01 9.69
C ILE A 318 15.14 -3.45 9.95
N LYS A 319 13.86 -3.73 9.67
CA LYS A 319 13.31 -5.09 9.76
C LYS A 319 13.91 -5.99 8.68
N GLY A 320 14.09 -5.45 7.48
CA GLY A 320 14.75 -6.12 6.35
C GLY A 320 14.75 -5.24 5.11
N ILE A 321 15.85 -5.24 4.37
CA ILE A 321 15.96 -4.73 3.00
C ILE A 321 16.52 -5.88 2.20
N SER A 322 15.73 -6.44 1.30
CA SER A 322 16.09 -7.65 0.57
C SER A 322 15.89 -7.50 -0.93
N PHE A 323 16.91 -7.85 -1.73
CA PHE A 323 16.85 -7.75 -3.19
C PHE A 323 17.82 -8.74 -3.83
N ASN A 324 17.57 -9.09 -5.10
CA ASN A 324 18.54 -9.83 -5.90
C ASN A 324 19.43 -8.83 -6.68
N SER A 325 20.70 -9.17 -6.86
CA SER A 325 21.67 -8.39 -7.63
C SER A 325 22.63 -9.34 -8.36
N THR A 326 23.36 -8.82 -9.35
CA THR A 326 24.51 -9.51 -9.95
C THR A 326 25.78 -9.35 -9.11
N VAL A 327 25.79 -8.44 -8.14
CA VAL A 327 26.96 -8.12 -7.30
C VAL A 327 27.34 -9.32 -6.44
N THR A 328 28.54 -9.81 -6.64
CA THR A 328 29.15 -10.88 -5.83
C THR A 328 29.69 -10.36 -4.50
N ILE A 329 29.94 -11.29 -3.57
CA ILE A 329 30.52 -10.95 -2.28
C ILE A 329 31.92 -10.33 -2.39
N ASP A 330 32.69 -10.73 -3.40
CA ASP A 330 34.06 -10.23 -3.61
C ASP A 330 34.06 -8.83 -4.24
N GLU A 331 33.14 -8.55 -5.17
CA GLU A 331 32.92 -7.18 -5.66
C GLU A 331 32.52 -6.23 -4.54
N PHE A 332 31.63 -6.68 -3.65
CA PHE A 332 31.25 -5.91 -2.48
C PHE A 332 32.42 -5.66 -1.52
N ARG A 333 33.25 -6.67 -1.24
CA ARG A 333 34.49 -6.50 -0.45
C ARG A 333 35.40 -5.44 -1.03
N ILE A 334 35.65 -5.50 -2.33
CA ILE A 334 36.50 -4.52 -3.03
C ILE A 334 35.92 -3.11 -2.88
N ALA A 335 34.61 -2.95 -3.02
CA ALA A 335 33.95 -1.66 -2.82
C ALA A 335 34.11 -1.15 -1.39
N VAL A 336 33.82 -1.98 -0.38
CA VAL A 336 33.99 -1.64 1.04
C VAL A 336 35.40 -1.11 1.34
N TYR A 337 36.44 -1.83 0.90
CA TYR A 337 37.83 -1.42 1.12
C TYR A 337 38.20 -0.10 0.42
N LYS A 338 37.54 0.22 -0.70
CA LYS A 338 37.78 1.45 -1.46
C LYS A 338 36.98 2.64 -0.95
N THR A 339 35.76 2.43 -0.48
CA THR A 339 34.79 3.50 -0.20
C THR A 339 34.59 3.80 1.27
N LEU A 340 34.72 2.80 2.15
CA LEU A 340 34.47 2.96 3.58
C LEU A 340 35.78 3.04 4.38
N PRO A 341 35.83 3.78 5.50
CA PRO A 341 37.03 3.82 6.34
C PRO A 341 37.43 2.42 6.86
N PRO A 342 38.73 2.18 7.11
CA PRO A 342 39.19 0.93 7.71
C PRO A 342 38.43 0.64 9.02
N ASN A 343 37.92 -0.59 9.18
CA ASN A 343 37.08 -1.09 10.28
C ASN A 343 35.58 -0.72 10.26
N PHE A 344 35.08 -0.11 9.17
CA PHE A 344 33.64 0.18 9.07
C PHE A 344 32.78 -1.08 9.01
N ALA A 345 33.11 -1.99 8.10
CA ALA A 345 32.36 -3.22 7.88
C ALA A 345 33.28 -4.39 8.19
N ILE A 346 33.10 -4.99 9.37
CA ILE A 346 33.90 -6.13 9.82
C ILE A 346 33.33 -7.37 9.12
N PRO A 347 34.15 -8.14 8.38
CA PRO A 347 33.71 -9.40 7.82
C PRO A 347 33.40 -10.40 8.94
N VAL A 348 32.24 -11.03 8.84
CA VAL A 348 31.75 -12.08 9.76
C VAL A 348 31.63 -13.38 8.94
N PRO A 349 31.78 -14.57 9.55
CA PRO A 349 31.61 -15.83 8.85
C PRO A 349 30.31 -15.91 8.02
N TYR A 350 30.32 -16.76 6.99
CA TYR A 350 29.16 -17.04 6.11
C TYR A 350 28.68 -15.85 5.25
N CYS A 351 29.62 -15.15 4.58
CA CYS A 351 29.34 -14.05 3.64
C CYS A 351 28.54 -12.89 4.28
N ARG A 352 28.91 -12.53 5.51
CA ARG A 352 28.29 -11.44 6.27
C ARG A 352 29.25 -10.30 6.54
N PHE A 353 28.69 -9.11 6.70
CA PHE A 353 29.37 -7.90 7.13
C PHE A 353 28.55 -7.24 8.22
N GLN A 354 29.22 -6.70 9.23
CA GLN A 354 28.57 -5.95 10.29
C GLN A 354 29.24 -4.59 10.49
N THR A 355 28.43 -3.57 10.76
CA THR A 355 28.89 -2.26 11.23
C THR A 355 28.06 -1.81 12.43
N SER A 356 28.71 -1.24 13.45
CA SER A 356 28.02 -0.64 14.59
C SER A 356 27.54 0.77 14.27
N HIS A 357 26.45 1.21 14.90
CA HIS A 357 26.04 2.61 14.82
C HIS A 357 27.01 3.52 15.59
N ARG A 358 27.41 4.68 15.05
CA ARG A 358 28.42 5.57 15.66
C ARG A 358 28.12 5.93 17.12
N THR A 359 26.87 6.22 17.44
CA THR A 359 26.45 6.68 18.78
C THR A 359 25.81 5.59 19.63
N SER A 360 25.59 4.39 19.08
CA SER A 360 24.86 3.32 19.76
C SER A 360 25.50 2.00 19.39
N MET A 361 26.69 1.78 19.94
CA MET A 361 27.57 0.65 19.57
C MET A 361 26.89 -0.71 19.73
N GLY A 362 25.90 -0.85 20.63
CA GLY A 362 25.14 -2.09 20.81
C GLY A 362 24.17 -2.44 19.67
N ILE A 363 23.89 -1.52 18.74
CA ILE A 363 23.05 -1.74 17.56
C ILE A 363 23.96 -1.85 16.33
N VAL A 364 23.78 -2.94 15.58
CA VAL A 364 24.53 -3.24 14.37
C VAL A 364 23.64 -3.26 13.15
N LEU A 365 24.21 -2.87 12.02
CA LEU A 365 23.71 -3.14 10.68
C LEU A 365 24.43 -4.38 10.16
N GLU A 366 23.68 -5.42 9.86
CA GLU A 366 24.18 -6.65 9.24
C GLU A 366 23.79 -6.68 7.77
N LEU A 367 24.76 -7.01 6.93
CA LEU A 367 24.58 -7.34 5.52
C LEU A 367 24.94 -8.80 5.31
N ALA A 368 24.03 -9.55 4.71
CA ALA A 368 24.26 -10.95 4.35
C ALA A 368 24.04 -11.13 2.85
N CYS A 369 24.91 -11.91 2.23
CA CYS A 369 24.83 -12.29 0.82
C CYS A 369 24.67 -13.80 0.71
N TYR A 370 23.65 -14.24 -0.04
CA TYR A 370 23.38 -15.64 -0.31
C TYR A 370 23.39 -15.90 -1.81
N ALA A 371 23.88 -17.06 -2.24
CA ALA A 371 23.68 -17.50 -3.61
C ALA A 371 22.18 -17.77 -3.84
N ASN A 372 21.62 -17.26 -4.94
CA ASN A 372 20.21 -17.46 -5.30
C ASN A 372 20.09 -17.68 -6.81
N GLY A 373 20.25 -18.94 -7.25
CA GLY A 373 20.26 -19.30 -8.66
C GLY A 373 21.42 -18.65 -9.42
N THR A 374 21.11 -17.86 -10.44
CA THR A 374 22.08 -17.10 -11.25
C THR A 374 22.44 -15.73 -10.66
N ALA A 375 21.88 -15.35 -9.51
CA ALA A 375 22.07 -14.06 -8.86
C ALA A 375 22.55 -14.23 -7.40
N THR A 376 22.91 -13.11 -6.76
CA THR A 376 23.07 -13.04 -5.31
C THR A 376 21.85 -12.39 -4.67
N GLN A 377 21.39 -12.93 -3.55
CA GLN A 377 20.39 -12.30 -2.72
C GLN A 377 21.08 -11.55 -1.58
N TRP A 378 20.85 -10.25 -1.51
CA TRP A 378 21.34 -9.38 -0.45
C TRP A 378 20.24 -9.15 0.58
N ILE A 379 20.60 -9.20 1.85
CA ILE A 379 19.72 -8.92 2.98
C ILE A 379 20.44 -7.95 3.92
N ILE A 380 19.83 -6.80 4.17
CA ILE A 380 20.30 -5.80 5.12
C ILE A 380 19.30 -5.69 6.27
N ARG A 381 19.76 -5.77 7.51
CA ARG A 381 18.91 -5.68 8.71
C ARG A 381 19.66 -5.07 9.87
N THR A 382 18.92 -4.54 10.83
CA THR A 382 19.53 -4.14 12.11
C THR A 382 19.22 -5.16 13.20
N GLY A 383 20.16 -5.35 14.11
CA GLY A 383 19.94 -6.09 15.35
C GLY A 383 20.84 -5.57 16.46
N TYR A 384 20.78 -6.24 17.61
CA TYR A 384 21.74 -6.00 18.68
C TYR A 384 22.95 -6.92 18.49
N ILE A 385 24.15 -6.47 18.91
CA ILE A 385 25.40 -7.24 18.77
C ILE A 385 25.26 -8.69 19.26
N ASN A 386 24.52 -8.92 20.34
CA ASN A 386 24.35 -10.25 20.94
C ASN A 386 23.17 -11.04 20.34
N SER A 387 22.54 -10.55 19.28
CA SER A 387 21.32 -11.09 18.67
C SER A 387 21.46 -11.40 17.18
N CYS A 388 22.63 -11.16 16.59
CA CYS A 388 22.99 -11.40 15.20
C CYS A 388 24.18 -12.35 15.16
#